data_AF-A0A7V8XIW6-F1
#
_entry.id   AF-A0A7V8XIW6-F1
#
_cell.length_a   1.000
_cell.length_b   1.000
_cell.length_c   1.000
_cell.angle_alpha   90.00
_cell.angle_beta   90.00
_cell.angle_gamma   90.00
#
_symmetry.space_group_name_H-M   'P 1'
#
loop_
_entity.id
_entity.type
_entity.pdbx_description
1 polymer ?
#
loop_
_entity_poly.entity_id
_entity_poly.type
_entity_poly.pdbx_seq_one_letter_code
_entity_poly.pdbx_strand_id
1 'polypeptide(L)'
;MLLAGALCVGLAATGSGTTAPSRTVDRTFACTPLLAGGGRELDLWASPPRSAIWTIPAYLVARTGTTLPSEDLVYVRARTQGKIGWTSPFSGPGGVYAHSRRCSPARASVALSSKGLPGTPTGWYSPVSCTLRGRVLVRVRALLSAPAGWGRAGPLFQGARKDVLEASLAIRSERTGEPLAFMTLNRAGETRLWSSSRCR
;
A
#
# COMPACT_ATOMS: atom_id res chain seq x y z
N MET A 1 58.42 0.46 -31.45
CA MET A 1 58.30 -0.34 -30.22
C MET A 1 57.17 0.24 -29.38
N LEU A 2 56.14 -0.58 -29.15
CA LEU A 2 55.13 -0.60 -28.07
C LEU A 2 54.28 0.67 -27.75
N LEU A 3 53.02 0.61 -28.18
CA LEU A 3 51.86 1.33 -27.63
C LEU A 3 51.44 0.68 -26.29
N ALA A 4 51.29 1.45 -25.22
CA ALA A 4 50.70 1.00 -23.95
C ALA A 4 49.33 1.67 -23.74
N GLY A 5 48.26 0.92 -23.99
CA GLY A 5 46.89 1.31 -23.66
C GLY A 5 46.51 0.78 -22.28
N ALA A 6 46.26 1.67 -21.33
CA ALA A 6 45.74 1.32 -20.01
C ALA A 6 44.20 1.28 -20.06
N LEU A 7 43.61 0.09 -19.99
CA LEU A 7 42.18 -0.09 -19.73
C LEU A 7 41.91 0.07 -18.22
N CYS A 8 41.28 1.17 -17.83
CA CYS A 8 40.65 1.27 -16.52
C CYS A 8 39.32 0.51 -16.54
N VAL A 9 39.29 -0.68 -15.95
CA VAL A 9 38.05 -1.43 -15.66
C VAL A 9 37.39 -0.80 -14.43
N GLY A 10 36.35 0.00 -14.65
CA GLY A 10 35.52 0.53 -13.57
C GLY A 10 34.61 -0.54 -12.99
N LEU A 11 34.89 -0.98 -11.75
CA LEU A 11 33.94 -1.76 -10.95
C LEU A 11 32.76 -0.85 -10.57
N ALA A 12 31.60 -1.07 -11.18
CA ALA A 12 30.35 -0.50 -10.71
C ALA A 12 29.91 -1.23 -9.43
N ALA A 13 30.17 -0.62 -8.27
CA ALA A 13 29.61 -1.07 -7.00
C ALA A 13 28.08 -0.96 -7.04
N THR A 14 27.38 -2.10 -7.00
CA THR A 14 25.94 -2.17 -6.80
C THR A 14 25.61 -1.84 -5.35
N GLY A 15 25.60 -0.54 -5.04
CA GLY A 15 25.15 -0.03 -3.75
C GLY A 15 23.70 -0.42 -3.50
N SER A 16 23.48 -1.31 -2.54
CA SER A 16 22.17 -1.54 -1.93
C SER A 16 21.78 -0.27 -1.17
N GLY A 17 21.23 0.70 -1.90
CA GLY A 17 20.90 2.02 -1.36
C GLY A 17 19.86 1.93 -0.25
N THR A 18 20.32 1.99 0.99
CA THR A 18 19.45 2.26 2.14
C THR A 18 18.88 3.65 1.95
N THR A 19 17.59 3.74 1.63
CA THR A 19 16.93 5.04 1.47
C THR A 19 16.90 5.76 2.82
N ALA A 20 17.36 7.01 2.85
CA ALA A 20 17.33 7.83 4.05
C ALA A 20 15.90 7.93 4.61
N PRO A 21 15.72 8.01 5.94
CA PRO A 21 14.42 8.24 6.55
C PRO A 21 13.75 9.51 6.00
N SER A 22 12.47 9.43 5.70
CA SER A 22 11.69 10.54 5.15
C SER A 22 10.35 10.67 5.87
N ARG A 23 9.81 11.89 5.95
CA ARG A 23 8.42 12.10 6.40
C ARG A 23 7.40 11.70 5.34
N THR A 24 7.80 11.63 4.08
CA THR A 24 6.93 11.25 2.98
C THR A 24 7.32 9.89 2.46
N VAL A 25 6.37 8.96 2.45
CA VAL A 25 6.47 7.70 1.72
C VAL A 25 5.75 7.90 0.40
N ASP A 26 6.43 7.78 -0.73
CA ASP A 26 5.79 7.71 -2.06
C ASP A 26 6.42 6.53 -2.81
N ARG A 27 5.66 5.44 -2.96
CA ARG A 27 6.16 4.18 -3.53
C ARG A 27 5.10 3.53 -4.39
N THR A 28 5.54 2.93 -5.49
CA THR A 28 4.71 2.07 -6.34
C THR A 28 5.18 0.63 -6.23
N PHE A 29 4.22 -0.27 -6.11
CA PHE A 29 4.43 -1.71 -6.06
C PHE A 29 3.66 -2.39 -7.17
N ALA A 30 4.23 -3.44 -7.74
CA ALA A 30 3.51 -4.39 -8.56
C ALA A 30 3.17 -5.60 -7.68
N CYS A 31 1.88 -5.83 -7.46
CA CYS A 31 1.36 -6.81 -6.52
C CYS A 31 0.58 -7.92 -7.24
N THR A 32 0.69 -9.14 -6.72
CA THR A 32 0.00 -10.32 -7.25
C THR A 32 -1.10 -10.76 -6.28
N PRO A 33 -2.39 -10.47 -6.56
CA PRO A 33 -3.49 -10.96 -5.74
C PRO A 33 -3.63 -12.49 -5.85
N LEU A 34 -4.16 -13.14 -4.82
CA LEU A 34 -4.51 -14.56 -4.79
C LEU A 34 -5.55 -14.92 -5.85
N LEU A 35 -5.50 -16.17 -6.28
CA LEU A 35 -6.50 -16.78 -7.13
C LEU A 35 -7.65 -17.30 -6.26
N ALA A 36 -8.87 -16.85 -6.54
CA ALA A 36 -10.11 -17.26 -5.88
C ALA A 36 -11.28 -17.12 -6.87
N GLY A 37 -12.28 -18.01 -6.78
CA GLY A 37 -13.53 -17.88 -7.55
C GLY A 37 -13.38 -17.76 -9.08
N GLY A 38 -12.33 -18.32 -9.69
CA GLY A 38 -12.08 -18.26 -11.14
C GLY A 38 -11.33 -17.02 -11.63
N GLY A 39 -10.85 -16.15 -10.73
CA GLY A 39 -10.01 -15.00 -11.07
C GLY A 39 -9.02 -14.65 -9.97
N ARG A 40 -8.33 -13.52 -10.08
CA ARG A 40 -7.57 -12.96 -8.95
C ARG A 40 -8.42 -11.95 -8.20
N GLU A 41 -8.59 -12.17 -6.90
CA GLU A 41 -9.46 -11.37 -6.05
C GLU A 41 -8.68 -10.23 -5.39
N LEU A 42 -9.20 -9.01 -5.53
CA LEU A 42 -8.67 -7.81 -4.90
C LEU A 42 -9.79 -7.13 -4.12
N ASP A 43 -9.62 -7.06 -2.80
CA ASP A 43 -10.57 -6.41 -1.90
C ASP A 43 -10.01 -5.09 -1.41
N LEU A 44 -10.86 -4.08 -1.38
CA LEU A 44 -10.51 -2.69 -1.15
C LEU A 44 -11.35 -2.12 -0.03
N TRP A 45 -10.68 -1.61 1.00
CA TRP A 45 -11.35 -1.12 2.19
C TRP A 45 -10.73 0.21 2.61
N ALA A 46 -11.61 1.18 2.90
CA ALA A 46 -11.25 2.45 3.52
C ALA A 46 -12.15 2.63 4.75
N SER A 47 -11.54 2.67 5.92
CA SER A 47 -12.25 2.74 7.20
C SER A 47 -11.79 3.95 8.00
N PRO A 48 -12.69 4.86 8.43
CA PRO A 48 -12.37 5.96 9.33
C PRO A 48 -12.11 5.42 10.75
N PRO A 49 -11.52 6.23 11.64
CA PRO A 49 -11.26 5.80 13.00
C PRO A 49 -12.59 5.57 13.74
N ARG A 50 -12.59 4.59 14.64
CA ARG A 50 -13.69 4.35 15.58
C ARG A 50 -13.11 4.20 16.98
N SER A 51 -13.67 4.96 17.92
CA SER A 51 -13.57 4.64 19.34
C SER A 51 -14.82 3.84 19.73
N ALA A 52 -14.60 2.60 20.13
CA ALA A 52 -15.59 1.82 20.87
C ALA A 52 -14.86 1.22 22.09
N ILE A 53 -15.09 -0.03 22.44
CA ILE A 53 -14.29 -0.76 23.44
C ILE A 53 -12.81 -0.94 22.95
N TRP A 54 -12.56 -0.72 21.66
CA TRP A 54 -11.26 -0.76 20.99
C TRP A 54 -10.97 0.57 20.29
N THR A 55 -9.69 1.01 20.29
CA THR A 55 -9.22 2.10 19.43
C THR A 55 -8.89 1.52 18.06
N ILE A 56 -9.78 1.71 17.10
CA ILE A 56 -9.58 1.32 15.70
C ILE A 56 -9.10 2.56 14.95
N PRO A 57 -7.83 2.59 14.47
CA PRO A 57 -7.33 3.71 13.69
C PRO A 57 -7.95 3.73 12.30
N ALA A 58 -7.86 4.86 11.62
CA ALA A 58 -8.20 4.92 10.20
C ALA A 58 -7.29 3.98 9.39
N TYR A 59 -7.87 3.33 8.37
CA TYR A 59 -7.21 2.28 7.61
C TYR A 59 -7.55 2.37 6.12
N LEU A 60 -6.53 2.25 5.26
CA LEU A 60 -6.69 2.05 3.81
C LEU A 60 -6.02 0.73 3.45
N VAL A 61 -6.66 -0.14 2.69
CA VAL A 61 -6.07 -1.43 2.32
C VAL A 61 -6.47 -1.90 0.93
N ALA A 62 -5.47 -2.43 0.24
CA ALA A 62 -5.61 -3.35 -0.86
C ALA A 62 -5.26 -4.75 -0.34
N ARG A 63 -6.23 -5.65 -0.32
CA ARG A 63 -6.15 -7.02 0.20
C ARG A 63 -6.45 -8.02 -0.91
N THR A 64 -6.10 -9.27 -0.66
CA THR A 64 -6.59 -10.40 -1.45
C THR A 64 -7.11 -11.52 -0.55
N GLY A 65 -8.07 -12.33 -0.98
CA GLY A 65 -8.47 -13.56 -0.29
C GLY A 65 -9.41 -13.39 0.93
N THR A 66 -9.30 -14.31 1.89
CA THR A 66 -10.30 -14.65 2.92
C THR A 66 -10.35 -13.75 4.17
N THR A 67 -10.04 -12.46 4.03
CA THR A 67 -10.06 -11.43 5.11
C THR A 67 -8.95 -11.50 6.17
N LEU A 68 -7.97 -12.40 6.04
CA LEU A 68 -6.87 -12.50 7.02
C LEU A 68 -5.84 -11.36 6.84
N PRO A 69 -5.28 -10.78 7.93
CA PRO A 69 -4.27 -9.71 7.82
C PRO A 69 -3.01 -10.10 7.04
N SER A 70 -2.68 -11.39 7.02
CA SER A 70 -1.56 -11.94 6.25
C SER A 70 -1.75 -11.81 4.73
N GLU A 71 -2.96 -11.47 4.28
CA GLU A 71 -3.31 -11.38 2.87
C GLU A 71 -3.47 -9.93 2.38
N ASP A 72 -3.18 -8.95 3.25
CA ASP A 72 -3.06 -7.55 2.82
C ASP A 72 -1.88 -7.43 1.83
N LEU A 73 -2.11 -6.81 0.68
CA LEU A 73 -1.06 -6.52 -0.32
C LEU A 73 -0.33 -5.23 0.04
N VAL A 74 -1.09 -4.15 0.22
CA VAL A 74 -0.59 -2.84 0.66
C VAL A 74 -1.63 -2.25 1.60
N TYR A 75 -1.18 -1.75 2.74
CA TYR A 75 -2.08 -1.08 3.68
C TYR A 75 -1.43 0.12 4.36
N VAL A 76 -2.29 1.03 4.78
CA VAL A 76 -1.95 2.23 5.54
C VAL A 76 -2.76 2.20 6.83
N ARG A 77 -2.06 2.37 7.95
CA ARG A 77 -2.67 2.47 9.27
C ARG A 77 -2.33 3.82 9.89
N ALA A 78 -3.35 4.60 10.23
CA ALA A 78 -3.16 5.96 10.74
C ALA A 78 -2.35 6.01 12.04
N ARG A 79 -2.63 5.11 12.99
CA ARG A 79 -2.00 5.07 14.31
C ARG A 79 -1.89 3.65 14.83
N THR A 80 -1.19 3.46 15.94
CA THR A 80 -1.15 2.17 16.63
C THR A 80 -2.55 1.67 16.94
N GLN A 81 -2.85 0.44 16.53
CA GLN A 81 -4.06 -0.28 16.90
C GLN A 81 -3.79 -1.14 18.13
N GLY A 82 -4.59 -1.00 19.17
CA GLY A 82 -4.47 -1.79 20.39
C GLY A 82 -5.50 -1.42 21.45
N LYS A 83 -5.68 -2.32 22.41
CA LYS A 83 -6.38 -2.05 23.68
C LYS A 83 -5.33 -1.86 24.77
N ILE A 84 -5.59 -0.93 25.69
CA ILE A 84 -4.80 -0.82 26.91
C ILE A 84 -4.93 -2.16 27.66
N GLY A 85 -3.84 -2.92 27.78
CA GLY A 85 -3.79 -4.19 28.50
C GLY A 85 -4.15 -5.46 27.70
N TRP A 86 -4.33 -5.40 26.37
CA TRP A 86 -4.58 -6.59 25.53
C TRP A 86 -4.03 -6.43 24.10
N THR A 87 -3.28 -7.42 23.63
CA THR A 87 -2.80 -7.52 22.24
C THR A 87 -3.79 -8.32 21.38
N SER A 88 -4.40 -7.66 20.41
CA SER A 88 -5.22 -8.30 19.37
C SER A 88 -4.30 -8.82 18.25
N PRO A 89 -4.67 -9.88 17.50
CA PRO A 89 -3.95 -10.26 16.26
C PRO A 89 -3.94 -9.14 15.21
N PHE A 90 -4.83 -8.15 15.34
CA PHE A 90 -4.86 -6.95 14.48
C PHE A 90 -4.02 -5.79 15.04
N SER A 91 -3.49 -5.92 16.26
CA SER A 91 -2.63 -4.92 16.89
C SER A 91 -1.33 -4.72 16.13
N GLY A 92 -0.84 -3.49 16.15
CA GLY A 92 0.40 -3.14 15.47
C GLY A 92 0.55 -1.65 15.24
N PRO A 93 1.77 -1.20 14.93
CA PRO A 93 2.09 0.23 14.84
C PRO A 93 1.40 0.92 13.65
N GLY A 94 1.18 2.22 13.77
CA GLY A 94 0.86 3.08 12.62
C GLY A 94 1.95 3.00 11.55
N GLY A 95 1.58 3.15 10.29
CA GLY A 95 2.55 3.13 9.19
C GLY A 95 1.97 2.76 7.84
N VAL A 96 2.88 2.66 6.87
CA VAL A 96 2.61 2.17 5.51
C VAL A 96 3.35 0.86 5.31
N TYR A 97 2.66 -0.12 4.75
CA TYR A 97 3.16 -1.49 4.65
C TYR A 97 2.83 -2.09 3.29
N ALA A 98 3.74 -2.94 2.79
CA ALA A 98 3.55 -3.74 1.58
C ALA A 98 4.02 -5.19 1.82
N HIS A 99 3.30 -6.14 1.24
CA HIS A 99 3.56 -7.56 1.42
C HIS A 99 4.87 -7.97 0.72
N SER A 100 5.85 -8.41 1.51
CA SER A 100 7.23 -8.70 1.09
C SER A 100 7.35 -9.75 -0.02
N ARG A 101 6.44 -10.72 -0.08
CA ARG A 101 6.49 -11.82 -1.08
C ARG A 101 5.52 -11.66 -2.25
N ARG A 102 4.58 -10.71 -2.17
CA ARG A 102 3.50 -10.55 -3.17
C ARG A 102 3.59 -9.23 -3.91
N CYS A 103 4.29 -8.26 -3.32
CA CYS A 103 4.51 -6.95 -3.89
C CYS A 103 6.01 -6.74 -4.09
N SER A 104 6.39 -6.35 -5.30
CA SER A 104 7.75 -5.93 -5.65
C SER A 104 7.75 -4.44 -5.95
N PRO A 105 8.83 -3.69 -5.64
CA PRO A 105 8.97 -2.30 -6.10
C PRO A 105 8.76 -2.20 -7.61
N ALA A 106 8.06 -1.17 -8.06
CA ALA A 106 7.80 -0.91 -9.47
C ALA A 106 8.07 0.56 -9.81
N ARG A 107 8.56 0.81 -11.02
CA ARG A 107 8.82 2.17 -11.54
C ARG A 107 7.67 2.74 -12.36
N ALA A 108 6.64 1.94 -12.59
CA ALA A 108 5.48 2.36 -13.37
C ALA A 108 4.76 3.53 -12.70
N SER A 109 4.36 4.53 -13.48
CA SER A 109 3.56 5.64 -12.98
C SER A 109 2.13 5.17 -12.69
N VAL A 110 1.58 5.62 -11.57
CA VAL A 110 0.16 5.47 -11.21
C VAL A 110 -0.29 6.84 -10.73
N ALA A 111 -1.36 7.37 -11.33
CA ALA A 111 -1.90 8.67 -10.92
C ALA A 111 -2.60 8.54 -9.57
N LEU A 112 -2.29 9.47 -8.64
CA LEU A 112 -2.98 9.57 -7.35
C LEU A 112 -4.24 10.43 -7.52
N SER A 113 -5.25 9.91 -8.18
CA SER A 113 -6.47 10.64 -8.50
C SER A 113 -7.67 9.71 -8.62
N SER A 114 -8.86 10.23 -8.32
CA SER A 114 -10.14 9.61 -8.62
C SER A 114 -10.58 9.79 -10.08
N LYS A 115 -9.86 10.57 -10.90
CA LYS A 115 -10.24 10.81 -12.29
C LYS A 115 -10.32 9.49 -13.08
N GLY A 116 -11.45 9.26 -13.73
CA GLY A 116 -11.73 8.03 -14.47
C GLY A 116 -12.34 6.91 -13.63
N LEU A 117 -12.55 7.12 -12.33
CA LEU A 117 -13.37 6.25 -11.49
C LEU A 117 -14.78 6.85 -11.38
N PRO A 118 -15.84 6.07 -11.61
CA PRO A 118 -17.21 6.54 -11.51
C PRO A 118 -17.63 6.86 -10.07
N GLY A 119 -18.65 7.72 -9.96
CA GLY A 119 -19.41 7.92 -8.72
C GLY A 119 -18.78 8.83 -7.67
N THR A 120 -19.56 9.09 -6.63
CA THR A 120 -19.08 9.66 -5.36
C THR A 120 -18.30 8.59 -4.59
N PRO A 121 -17.44 8.98 -3.62
CA PRO A 121 -16.76 7.98 -2.80
C PRO A 121 -17.80 7.11 -2.07
N THR A 122 -17.54 5.82 -2.02
CA THR A 122 -18.33 4.84 -1.29
C THR A 122 -18.42 5.20 0.20
N GLY A 123 -19.54 4.81 0.80
CA GLY A 123 -19.85 5.07 2.19
C GLY A 123 -18.97 4.29 3.16
N TRP A 124 -19.21 4.54 4.45
CA TRP A 124 -18.50 3.89 5.53
C TRP A 124 -18.57 2.36 5.43
N TYR A 125 -17.41 1.70 5.53
CA TYR A 125 -17.30 0.24 5.65
C TYR A 125 -17.97 -0.53 4.49
N SER A 126 -18.03 0.06 3.30
CA SER A 126 -18.45 -0.66 2.09
C SER A 126 -17.22 -1.28 1.44
N PRO A 127 -16.93 -2.58 1.69
CA PRO A 127 -15.84 -3.24 0.97
C PRO A 127 -16.15 -3.22 -0.52
N VAL A 128 -15.12 -3.07 -1.34
CA VAL A 128 -15.22 -3.20 -2.78
C VAL A 128 -14.33 -4.34 -3.24
N SER A 129 -14.89 -5.28 -3.97
CA SER A 129 -14.20 -6.45 -4.49
C SER A 129 -14.06 -6.37 -6.00
N CYS A 130 -12.86 -6.60 -6.51
CA CYS A 130 -12.55 -6.63 -7.93
C CYS A 130 -12.07 -8.04 -8.32
N THR A 131 -12.66 -8.62 -9.35
CA THR A 131 -12.11 -9.83 -10.00
C THR A 131 -11.24 -9.42 -11.19
N LEU A 132 -9.97 -9.82 -11.17
CA LEU A 132 -8.96 -9.35 -12.10
C LEU A 132 -8.26 -10.50 -12.82
N ARG A 133 -7.69 -10.17 -13.99
CA ARG A 133 -6.76 -11.04 -14.73
C ARG A 133 -5.35 -10.48 -14.61
N GLY A 134 -4.54 -11.08 -13.73
CA GLY A 134 -3.13 -10.75 -13.55
C GLY A 134 -2.85 -9.87 -12.32
N ARG A 135 -1.79 -9.06 -12.43
CA ARG A 135 -1.25 -8.24 -11.33
C ARG A 135 -1.85 -6.84 -11.33
N VAL A 136 -1.62 -6.15 -10.23
CA VAL A 136 -2.02 -4.75 -10.03
C VAL A 136 -0.82 -3.90 -9.70
N LEU A 137 -0.85 -2.65 -10.14
CA LEU A 137 0.05 -1.61 -9.68
C LEU A 137 -0.64 -0.82 -8.57
N VAL A 138 0.02 -0.74 -7.42
CA VAL A 138 -0.45 -0.03 -6.23
C VAL A 138 0.54 1.06 -5.91
N ARG A 139 0.14 2.33 -6.02
CA ARG A 139 0.93 3.46 -5.55
C ARG A 139 0.35 3.98 -4.25
N VAL A 140 1.23 4.10 -3.25
CA VAL A 140 0.91 4.70 -1.97
C VAL A 140 1.72 5.98 -1.82
N ARG A 141 1.06 7.06 -1.41
CA ARG A 141 1.70 8.27 -0.92
C ARG A 141 1.16 8.59 0.45
N ALA A 142 2.02 8.73 1.45
CA ALA A 142 1.64 9.01 2.82
C ALA A 142 2.56 10.03 3.47
N LEU A 143 1.96 10.89 4.30
CA LEU A 143 2.65 11.82 5.16
C LEU A 143 2.71 11.24 6.58
N LEU A 144 3.91 11.08 7.10
CA LEU A 144 4.20 10.54 8.43
C LEU A 144 4.35 11.67 9.45
N SER A 145 3.93 11.39 10.68
CA SER A 145 4.12 12.24 11.85
C SER A 145 5.59 12.61 12.08
N ALA A 146 6.50 11.67 11.87
CA ALA A 146 7.95 11.84 11.96
C ALA A 146 8.67 11.07 10.84
N PRO A 147 9.95 11.40 10.51
CA PRO A 147 10.72 10.65 9.53
C PRO A 147 10.82 9.16 9.87
N ALA A 148 10.74 8.30 8.85
CA ALA A 148 10.88 6.85 9.00
C ALA A 148 11.61 6.23 7.80
N GLY A 149 12.43 5.21 8.07
CA GLY A 149 13.02 4.37 7.02
C GLY A 149 12.03 3.33 6.52
N TRP A 150 12.14 2.96 5.25
CA TRP A 150 11.43 1.80 4.69
C TRP A 150 12.28 0.55 4.92
N GLY A 151 11.74 -0.45 5.61
CA GLY A 151 12.49 -1.65 5.93
C GLY A 151 11.60 -2.81 6.33
N ARG A 152 12.19 -3.85 6.93
CA ARG A 152 11.43 -5.00 7.43
C ARG A 152 10.49 -4.55 8.55
N ALA A 153 9.21 -4.81 8.37
CA ALA A 153 8.15 -4.44 9.30
C ALA A 153 7.40 -5.64 9.89
N GLY A 154 7.92 -6.85 9.67
CA GLY A 154 7.40 -8.10 10.20
C GLY A 154 7.90 -9.31 9.39
N PRO A 155 7.35 -10.50 9.62
CA PRO A 155 7.65 -11.68 8.81
C PRO A 155 7.14 -11.57 7.37
N LEU A 156 5.99 -10.93 7.17
CA LEU A 156 5.30 -10.85 5.87
C LEU A 156 5.40 -9.47 5.22
N PHE A 157 5.78 -8.42 5.95
CA PHE A 157 5.67 -7.05 5.49
C PHE A 157 7.00 -6.30 5.53
N GLN A 158 7.17 -5.44 4.52
CA GLN A 158 8.07 -4.30 4.57
C GLN A 158 7.24 -3.03 4.77
N GLY A 159 7.82 -2.00 5.37
CA GLY A 159 7.09 -0.77 5.64
C GLY A 159 7.89 0.30 6.34
N ALA A 160 7.24 1.44 6.52
CA ALA A 160 7.71 2.58 7.31
C ALA A 160 6.78 2.76 8.51
N ARG A 161 7.30 2.55 9.72
CA ARG A 161 6.53 2.50 10.98
C ARG A 161 6.52 3.85 11.70
N LYS A 162 5.54 4.69 11.38
CA LYS A 162 5.18 5.92 12.10
C LYS A 162 3.71 6.21 11.86
N ASP A 163 3.09 6.94 12.78
CA ASP A 163 1.72 7.40 12.60
C ASP A 163 1.59 8.20 11.30
N VAL A 164 0.52 7.93 10.56
CA VAL A 164 0.21 8.50 9.25
C VAL A 164 -0.82 9.60 9.44
N LEU A 165 -0.47 10.80 9.00
CA LEU A 165 -1.32 11.99 9.09
C LEU A 165 -2.26 12.09 7.88
N GLU A 166 -1.77 11.74 6.70
CA GLU A 166 -2.51 11.76 5.44
C GLU A 166 -2.01 10.62 4.56
N ALA A 167 -2.87 10.04 3.76
CA ALA A 167 -2.46 9.09 2.75
C ALA A 167 -3.39 9.05 1.54
N SER A 168 -2.82 8.63 0.42
CA SER A 168 -3.52 8.32 -0.81
C SER A 168 -3.02 6.97 -1.33
N LEU A 169 -3.94 6.10 -1.75
CA LEU A 169 -3.65 4.78 -2.30
C LEU A 169 -4.36 4.66 -3.65
N ALA A 170 -3.60 4.54 -4.73
CA ALA A 170 -4.13 4.38 -6.08
C ALA A 170 -3.79 3.01 -6.64
N ILE A 171 -4.76 2.39 -7.31
CA ILE A 171 -4.65 1.02 -7.79
C ILE A 171 -5.09 0.98 -9.24
N ARG A 172 -4.28 0.35 -10.09
CA ARG A 172 -4.62 0.10 -11.49
C ARG A 172 -4.22 -1.30 -11.91
N SER A 173 -4.90 -1.81 -12.94
CA SER A 173 -4.53 -3.07 -13.60
C SER A 173 -3.15 -2.93 -14.24
N GLU A 174 -2.22 -3.86 -13.97
CA GLU A 174 -0.90 -3.84 -14.61
C GLU A 174 -1.03 -4.12 -16.11
N ARG A 175 -1.96 -5.01 -16.49
CA ARG A 175 -2.14 -5.46 -17.87
C ARG A 175 -2.88 -4.45 -18.76
N THR A 176 -3.98 -3.89 -18.26
CA THR A 176 -4.84 -2.98 -19.06
C THR A 176 -4.55 -1.51 -18.78
N GLY A 177 -3.81 -1.20 -17.72
CA GLY A 177 -3.56 0.18 -17.29
C GLY A 177 -4.77 0.90 -16.70
N GLU A 178 -5.96 0.29 -16.74
CA GLU A 178 -7.21 0.89 -16.26
C GLU A 178 -7.17 1.15 -14.75
N PRO A 179 -7.64 2.31 -14.28
CA PRO A 179 -7.77 2.59 -12.86
C PRO A 179 -8.84 1.68 -12.25
N LEU A 180 -8.49 1.04 -11.13
CA LEU A 180 -9.37 0.13 -10.40
C LEU A 180 -9.95 0.80 -9.17
N ALA A 181 -9.13 1.56 -8.44
CA ALA A 181 -9.59 2.29 -7.27
C ALA A 181 -8.63 3.40 -6.83
N PHE A 182 -9.18 4.32 -6.05
CA PHE A 182 -8.45 5.36 -5.36
C PHE A 182 -9.01 5.50 -3.95
N MET A 183 -8.13 5.61 -2.97
CA MET A 183 -8.50 5.81 -1.57
C MET A 183 -7.72 6.98 -0.99
N THR A 184 -8.34 7.70 -0.07
CA THR A 184 -7.69 8.78 0.69
C THR A 184 -7.97 8.68 2.17
N LEU A 185 -7.01 9.12 2.97
CA LEU A 185 -7.08 9.39 4.40
C LEU A 185 -6.61 10.82 4.62
N ASN A 186 -7.40 11.66 5.29
CA ASN A 186 -6.98 13.02 5.66
C ASN A 186 -6.59 13.14 7.15
N ARG A 187 -6.13 14.33 7.55
CA ARG A 187 -5.70 14.62 8.93
C ARG A 187 -6.80 14.46 9.98
N ALA A 188 -8.06 14.65 9.58
CA ALA A 188 -9.21 14.44 10.46
C ALA A 188 -9.52 12.94 10.67
N GLY A 189 -8.84 12.04 9.95
CA GLY A 189 -9.10 10.61 9.97
C GLY A 189 -10.19 10.18 9.00
N GLU A 190 -10.76 11.10 8.22
CA GLU A 190 -11.77 10.75 7.24
C GLU A 190 -11.15 9.92 6.11
N THR A 191 -11.87 8.88 5.71
CA THR A 191 -11.47 8.03 4.60
C THR A 191 -12.48 8.10 3.46
N ARG A 192 -11.99 8.01 2.23
CA ARG A 192 -12.83 7.94 1.01
C ARG A 192 -12.30 6.85 0.10
N LEU A 193 -13.19 6.16 -0.60
CA LEU A 193 -12.88 5.09 -1.56
C LEU A 193 -13.70 5.30 -2.83
N TRP A 194 -13.02 5.46 -3.96
CA TRP A 194 -13.59 5.42 -5.30
C TRP A 194 -13.16 4.12 -5.98
N SER A 195 -14.04 3.53 -6.77
CA SER A 195 -13.77 2.27 -7.46
C SER A 195 -14.29 2.26 -8.88
N SER A 196 -13.70 1.41 -9.72
CA SER A 196 -14.17 1.13 -11.06
C SER A 196 -15.54 0.44 -11.01
N SER A 197 -16.38 0.66 -12.01
CA SER A 197 -17.66 -0.07 -12.18
C SER A 197 -17.48 -1.58 -12.37
N ARG A 198 -16.26 -2.05 -12.64
CA ARG A 198 -15.93 -3.47 -12.69
C ARG A 198 -15.69 -4.11 -11.32
N CYS A 199 -15.59 -3.29 -10.28
CA CYS A 199 -15.53 -3.74 -8.90
C CYS A 199 -16.93 -3.60 -8.27
N ARG A 200 -17.29 -4.53 -7.40
CA ARG A 200 -18.61 -4.62 -6.77
C ARG A 200 -18.53 -4.46 -5.27
#